data_AF-A0A8X7XFQ9-F1
#
_entry.id   AF-A0A8X7XFQ9-F1
#
_cell.length_a   1.000
_cell.length_b   1.000
_cell.length_c   1.000
_cell.angle_alpha   90.00
_cell.angle_beta   90.00
_cell.angle_gamma   90.00
#
_symmetry.space_group_name_H-M   'P 1'
#
loop_
_entity.id
_entity.type
_entity.pdbx_description
1 polymer ?
#
loop_
_entity_poly.entity_id
_entity_poly.type
_entity_poly.pdbx_seq_one_letter_code
_entity_poly.pdbx_strand_id
1 'polypeptide(L)'
;MRSKLYGEDRKYQAREVETHEDTNDGRRRNAEGWAQATAALMIIGLIFLIISFFFSIFTFCYGNYGWSPLIAFLLICAAILQFIGLIVYAVNFKQLIYEGRYDFTWAYGFGWGATILAIGCIFLFCCLPKYEEHLNDKKTKYFYTSW
;
A
#
# COMPACT_ATOMS: atom_id res chain seq x y z
N MET A 1 48.20 -32.58 30.03
CA MET A 1 46.90 -32.05 30.51
C MET A 1 46.46 -30.80 29.75
N ARG A 2 47.30 -29.75 29.61
CA ARG A 2 46.94 -28.50 28.89
C ARG A 2 46.52 -28.67 27.41
N SER A 3 47.05 -29.65 26.69
CA SER A 3 46.71 -29.86 25.27
C SER A 3 45.27 -30.36 25.06
N LYS A 4 44.70 -31.10 26.02
CA LYS A 4 43.29 -31.53 25.97
C LYS A 4 42.33 -30.37 26.24
N LEU A 5 42.67 -29.50 27.20
CA LEU A 5 41.90 -28.29 27.52
C LEU A 5 41.82 -27.36 26.30
N TYR A 6 42.95 -27.08 25.65
CA TYR A 6 42.97 -26.26 24.44
C TYR A 6 42.17 -26.85 23.26
N GLY A 7 42.08 -28.18 23.18
CA GLY A 7 41.28 -28.88 22.18
C GLY A 7 39.78 -28.83 22.45
N GLU A 8 39.38 -28.90 23.71
CA GLU A 8 38.00 -28.71 24.17
C GLU A 8 37.53 -27.27 23.91
N ASP A 9 38.34 -26.27 24.32
CA ASP A 9 38.02 -24.84 24.14
C ASP A 9 37.73 -24.50 22.67
N ARG A 10 38.52 -25.03 21.73
CA ARG A 10 38.26 -24.82 20.28
C ARG A 10 36.95 -25.41 19.81
N LYS A 11 36.49 -26.54 20.37
CA LYS A 11 35.20 -27.13 20.01
C LYS A 11 34.04 -26.31 20.56
N TYR A 12 34.18 -25.75 21.76
CA TYR A 12 33.20 -24.83 22.32
C TYR A 12 33.10 -23.56 21.47
N GLN A 13 34.24 -22.96 21.12
CA GLN A 13 34.27 -21.77 20.26
C GLN A 13 33.67 -22.04 18.86
N ALA A 14 33.97 -23.18 18.25
CA ALA A 14 33.39 -23.54 16.96
C ALA A 14 31.86 -23.70 17.01
N ARG A 15 31.35 -24.35 18.07
CA ARG A 15 29.90 -24.53 18.28
C ARG A 15 29.20 -23.19 18.53
N GLU A 16 29.84 -22.28 19.26
CA GLU A 16 29.29 -20.95 19.56
C GLU A 16 29.19 -20.11 18.28
N VAL A 17 30.22 -20.11 17.44
CA VAL A 17 30.21 -19.43 16.13
C VAL A 17 29.12 -19.97 15.22
N GLU A 18 28.99 -21.30 15.10
CA GLU A 18 27.98 -21.96 14.26
C GLU A 18 26.56 -21.62 14.73
N THR A 19 26.33 -21.64 16.05
CA THR A 19 25.03 -21.26 16.64
C THR A 19 24.68 -19.78 16.38
N HIS A 20 25.68 -18.90 16.41
CA HIS A 20 25.48 -17.48 16.10
C HIS A 20 25.21 -17.23 14.62
N GLU A 21 25.86 -17.96 13.72
CA GLU A 21 25.59 -17.86 12.28
C GLU A 21 24.18 -18.35 11.93
N ASP A 22 23.76 -19.50 12.45
CA ASP A 22 22.41 -20.05 12.23
C ASP A 22 21.30 -19.12 12.74
N THR A 23 21.51 -18.53 13.92
CA THR A 23 20.56 -17.59 14.53
C THR A 23 20.46 -16.31 13.70
N ASN A 24 21.58 -15.82 13.17
CA ASN A 24 21.61 -14.63 12.32
C ASN A 24 21.00 -14.89 10.95
N ASP A 25 21.26 -16.05 10.34
CA ASP A 25 20.68 -16.44 9.06
C ASP A 25 19.15 -16.62 9.14
N GLY A 26 18.65 -17.28 10.19
CA GLY A 26 17.22 -17.37 10.44
C GLY A 26 16.56 -15.99 10.61
N ARG A 27 17.21 -15.07 11.34
CA ARG A 27 16.73 -13.69 11.51
C ARG A 27 16.70 -12.92 10.18
N ARG A 28 17.72 -13.08 9.34
CA ARG A 28 17.81 -12.43 8.01
C ARG A 28 16.73 -12.94 7.07
N ARG A 29 16.56 -14.26 6.95
CA ARG A 29 15.50 -14.87 6.12
C ARG A 29 14.10 -14.38 6.51
N ASN A 30 13.82 -14.33 7.81
CA ASN A 30 12.56 -13.79 8.32
C ASN A 30 12.41 -12.30 8.00
N ALA A 31 13.50 -11.53 8.10
CA ALA A 31 13.50 -10.10 7.81
C ALA A 31 13.25 -9.78 6.32
N GLU A 32 13.82 -10.60 5.44
CA GLU A 32 13.66 -10.46 3.98
C GLU A 32 12.24 -10.84 3.53
N GLY A 33 11.63 -11.85 4.15
CA GLY A 33 10.31 -12.35 3.78
C GLY A 33 9.18 -11.34 3.98
N TRP A 34 9.11 -10.66 5.13
CA TRP A 34 8.06 -9.65 5.37
C TRP A 34 8.28 -8.40 4.53
N ALA A 35 9.53 -8.01 4.28
CA ALA A 35 9.86 -6.85 3.46
C ALA A 35 9.46 -7.07 2.00
N GLN A 36 9.74 -8.27 1.47
CA GLN A 36 9.33 -8.66 0.12
C GLN A 36 7.79 -8.73 -0.01
N ALA A 37 7.10 -9.30 0.97
CA ALA A 37 5.64 -9.36 0.97
C ALA A 37 5.01 -7.95 1.00
N THR A 38 5.57 -7.05 1.80
CA THR A 38 5.11 -5.66 1.90
C THR A 38 5.34 -4.91 0.59
N ALA A 39 6.51 -5.08 -0.03
CA ALA A 39 6.80 -4.48 -1.33
C ALA A 39 5.83 -4.95 -2.42
N ALA A 40 5.52 -6.26 -2.46
CA ALA A 40 4.55 -6.82 -3.39
C ALA A 40 3.15 -6.22 -3.19
N LEU A 41 2.66 -6.13 -1.95
CA LEU A 41 1.36 -5.53 -1.62
C LEU A 41 1.28 -4.06 -2.07
N MET A 42 2.36 -3.29 -1.88
CA MET A 42 2.43 -1.88 -2.26
C MET A 42 2.44 -1.68 -3.78
N ILE A 43 3.16 -2.52 -4.52
CA ILE A 43 3.18 -2.50 -5.99
C ILE A 43 1.81 -2.87 -6.56
N ILE A 44 1.18 -3.91 -6.02
CA ILE A 44 -0.16 -4.34 -6.45
C ILE A 44 -1.18 -3.21 -6.24
N GLY A 45 -1.18 -2.60 -5.05
CA GLY A 45 -2.07 -1.47 -4.76
C GLY A 45 -1.82 -0.25 -5.66
N LEU A 46 -0.55 0.05 -5.98
CA LEU A 46 -0.20 1.13 -6.92
C LEU A 46 -0.77 0.88 -8.32
N ILE A 47 -0.71 -0.36 -8.81
CA ILE A 47 -1.28 -0.73 -10.12
C ILE A 47 -2.79 -0.51 -10.12
N PHE A 48 -3.51 -0.94 -9.07
CA PHE A 48 -4.94 -0.68 -8.95
C PHE A 48 -5.28 0.82 -8.91
N LEU A 49 -4.44 1.63 -8.29
CA LEU A 49 -4.60 3.09 -8.25
C LEU A 49 -4.42 3.71 -9.65
N ILE A 50 -3.39 3.30 -10.39
CA ILE A 50 -3.17 3.75 -11.78
C ILE A 50 -4.36 3.39 -12.66
N ILE A 51 -4.88 2.16 -12.56
CA ILE A 51 -6.07 1.72 -13.29
C ILE A 51 -7.26 2.60 -12.94
N SER A 52 -7.46 2.89 -11.65
CA SER A 52 -8.54 3.76 -11.17
C SER A 52 -8.42 5.19 -11.70
N PHE A 53 -7.20 5.72 -11.82
CA PHE A 53 -6.95 7.02 -12.43
C PHE A 53 -7.36 7.06 -13.90
N PHE A 54 -7.03 6.03 -14.69
CA PHE A 54 -7.50 5.92 -16.07
C PHE A 54 -9.02 5.86 -16.14
N PHE A 55 -9.67 5.02 -15.33
CA PHE A 55 -11.13 4.96 -15.25
C PHE A 55 -11.78 6.30 -14.90
N SER A 56 -11.08 7.12 -14.11
CA SER A 56 -11.53 8.47 -13.78
C SER A 56 -11.55 9.39 -14.99
N ILE A 57 -10.48 9.38 -15.78
CA ILE A 57 -10.40 10.12 -17.04
C ILE A 57 -11.46 9.62 -18.02
N PHE A 58 -11.62 8.31 -18.15
CA PHE A 58 -12.65 7.71 -19.00
C PHE A 58 -14.07 8.13 -18.56
N THR A 59 -14.39 8.08 -17.27
CA THR A 59 -15.71 8.53 -16.79
C THR A 59 -15.97 10.00 -17.12
N PHE A 60 -14.95 10.84 -16.97
CA PHE A 60 -15.05 12.27 -17.25
C PHE A 60 -15.18 12.58 -18.75
N CYS A 61 -14.43 11.89 -19.61
CA CYS A 61 -14.47 12.10 -21.06
C CYS A 61 -15.74 11.55 -21.71
N TYR A 62 -16.29 10.44 -21.21
CA TYR A 62 -17.43 9.77 -21.85
C TYR A 62 -18.79 10.16 -21.23
N GLY A 63 -18.79 10.91 -20.12
CA GLY A 63 -20.01 11.44 -19.48
C GLY A 63 -21.02 10.37 -19.03
N ASN A 64 -20.59 9.12 -18.92
CA ASN A 64 -21.46 7.97 -18.68
C ASN A 64 -21.33 7.52 -17.21
N TYR A 65 -22.06 8.21 -16.32
CA TYR A 65 -21.92 8.09 -14.87
C TYR A 65 -22.54 6.83 -14.26
N GLY A 66 -23.22 5.99 -15.05
CA GLY A 66 -23.85 4.76 -14.55
C GLY A 66 -22.86 3.73 -13.97
N TRP A 67 -21.58 3.80 -14.34
CA TRP A 67 -20.52 2.88 -13.89
C TRP A 67 -19.70 3.42 -12.71
N SER A 68 -20.01 4.65 -12.24
CA SER A 68 -19.30 5.33 -11.16
C SER A 68 -19.30 4.60 -9.80
N PRO A 69 -20.37 3.95 -9.32
CA PRO A 69 -20.34 3.27 -8.02
C PRO A 69 -19.46 2.00 -8.03
N LEU A 70 -19.35 1.32 -9.18
CA LEU A 70 -18.47 0.16 -9.32
C LEU A 70 -16.99 0.55 -9.19
N ILE A 71 -16.62 1.67 -9.81
CA ILE A 71 -15.27 2.24 -9.75
C ILE A 71 -14.94 2.70 -8.32
N ALA A 72 -15.89 3.33 -7.63
CA ALA A 72 -15.73 3.74 -6.24
C ALA A 72 -15.48 2.54 -5.30
N PHE A 73 -16.21 1.44 -5.48
CA PHE A 73 -15.98 0.21 -4.71
C PHE A 73 -14.58 -0.38 -4.96
N LEU A 74 -14.14 -0.40 -6.22
CA LEU A 74 -12.80 -0.89 -6.58
C LEU A 74 -11.70 -0.03 -5.94
N LEU A 75 -11.90 1.29 -5.89
CA LEU A 75 -11.00 2.25 -5.24
C LEU A 75 -10.91 2.04 -3.72
N ILE A 76 -12.03 1.74 -3.06
CA ILE A 76 -12.06 1.42 -1.62
C ILE A 76 -11.23 0.16 -1.35
N CYS A 77 -11.41 -0.89 -2.14
CA CYS A 77 -10.61 -2.11 -2.02
C CYS A 77 -9.11 -1.82 -2.19
N ALA A 78 -8.73 -1.05 -3.20
CA ALA A 78 -7.34 -0.66 -3.43
C ALA A 78 -6.76 0.15 -2.24
N ALA A 79 -7.52 1.11 -1.71
CA ALA A 79 -7.11 1.92 -0.56
C ALA A 79 -6.88 1.08 0.70
N ILE A 80 -7.71 0.07 0.94
CA ILE A 80 -7.55 -0.85 2.08
C ILE A 80 -6.26 -1.68 1.92
N LEU A 81 -5.98 -2.22 0.73
CA LEU A 81 -4.73 -2.94 0.47
C LEU A 81 -3.51 -2.04 0.70
N GLN A 82 -3.56 -0.79 0.22
CA GLN A 82 -2.48 0.19 0.43
C GLN A 82 -2.28 0.51 1.92
N PHE A 83 -3.38 0.70 2.66
CA PHE A 83 -3.36 1.01 4.09
C PHE A 83 -2.76 -0.14 4.91
N ILE A 84 -3.15 -1.38 4.61
CA ILE A 84 -2.59 -2.57 5.25
C ILE A 84 -1.09 -2.69 4.96
N GLY A 85 -0.66 -2.49 3.71
CA GLY A 85 0.76 -2.49 3.35
C GLY A 85 1.56 -1.44 4.13
N LEU A 86 0.99 -0.24 4.35
CA LEU A 86 1.61 0.83 5.11
C LEU A 86 1.75 0.51 6.60
N ILE A 87 0.74 -0.14 7.20
CA ILE A 87 0.78 -0.59 8.60
C ILE A 87 1.80 -1.71 8.77
N VAL A 88 1.79 -2.72 7.90
CA VAL A 88 2.78 -3.82 7.96
C VAL A 88 4.19 -3.28 7.82
N TYR A 89 4.41 -2.31 6.91
CA TYR A 89 5.68 -1.61 6.80
C TYR A 89 6.05 -0.92 8.12
N ALA A 90 5.16 -0.08 8.67
CA ALA A 90 5.43 0.71 9.88
C ALA A 90 5.71 -0.15 11.12
N VAL A 91 5.00 -1.27 11.31
CA VAL A 91 5.17 -2.17 12.46
C VAL A 91 6.52 -2.87 12.39
N ASN A 92 6.90 -3.39 11.23
CA ASN A 92 8.20 -4.06 11.06
C ASN A 92 9.38 -3.08 11.03
N PHE A 93 9.16 -1.84 10.55
CA PHE A 93 10.19 -0.81 10.51
C PHE A 93 10.64 -0.35 11.91
N LYS A 94 9.76 -0.41 12.92
CA LYS A 94 10.16 -0.12 14.32
C LYS A 94 11.26 -1.05 14.85
N GLN A 95 11.40 -2.25 14.29
CA GLN A 95 12.46 -3.18 14.68
C GLN A 95 13.81 -2.88 13.99
N LEU A 96 13.83 -2.21 12.83
CA LEU A 96 15.06 -1.94 12.07
C LEU A 96 15.78 -0.63 12.44
N ILE A 97 15.08 0.28 13.13
CA ILE A 97 15.62 1.58 13.57
C ILE A 97 16.78 1.43 14.57
N TYR A 98 16.96 0.28 15.21
CA TYR A 98 18.07 0.04 16.14
C TYR A 98 19.42 -0.28 15.45
N GLU A 99 19.45 -0.49 14.13
CA GLU A 99 20.65 -0.94 13.39
C GLU A 99 21.39 0.18 12.64
N GLY A 100 21.00 1.46 12.84
CA GLY A 100 21.76 2.62 12.36
C GLY A 100 21.82 2.82 10.82
N ARG A 101 21.06 2.04 10.05
CA ARG A 101 20.91 2.21 8.59
C ARG A 101 19.43 2.28 8.23
N TYR A 102 18.90 3.48 8.01
CA TYR A 102 18.23 3.83 6.75
C TYR A 102 17.61 5.23 6.81
N ASP A 103 17.76 5.95 5.70
CA ASP A 103 17.11 7.22 5.40
C ASP A 103 15.59 7.07 5.48
N PHE A 104 14.93 8.07 6.07
CA PHE A 104 13.48 8.22 6.01
C PHE A 104 13.02 8.07 4.56
N THR A 105 12.40 6.94 4.24
CA THR A 105 12.03 6.67 2.85
C THR A 105 10.91 7.63 2.46
N TRP A 106 11.22 8.50 1.51
CA TRP A 106 10.28 9.31 0.71
C TRP A 106 9.06 8.49 0.24
N ALA A 107 9.21 7.17 0.08
CA ALA A 107 8.14 6.25 -0.27
C ALA A 107 7.01 6.14 0.79
N TYR A 108 7.29 6.37 2.07
CA TYR A 108 6.23 6.36 3.11
C TYR A 108 5.29 7.56 2.93
N GLY A 109 5.85 8.74 2.64
CA GLY A 109 5.08 9.93 2.30
C GLY A 109 4.27 9.73 1.01
N PHE A 110 4.84 9.06 0.00
CA PHE A 110 4.12 8.68 -1.21
C PHE A 110 2.93 7.75 -0.92
N GLY A 111 3.08 6.77 -0.03
CA GLY A 111 2.00 5.89 0.40
C GLY A 111 0.85 6.62 1.09
N TRP A 112 1.15 7.55 2.00
CA TRP A 112 0.12 8.42 2.61
C TRP A 112 -0.54 9.34 1.57
N GLY A 113 0.23 9.93 0.66
CA GLY A 113 -0.31 10.74 -0.44
C GLY A 113 -1.29 9.95 -1.33
N ALA A 114 -0.96 8.69 -1.63
CA ALA A 114 -1.82 7.79 -2.39
C ALA A 114 -3.16 7.54 -1.69
N THR A 115 -3.18 7.37 -0.35
CA THR A 115 -4.44 7.19 0.40
C THR A 115 -5.31 8.45 0.38
N ILE A 116 -4.71 9.63 0.49
CA ILE A 116 -5.45 10.91 0.43
C ILE A 116 -6.05 11.10 -0.96
N LEU A 117 -5.29 10.79 -2.02
CA LEU A 117 -5.77 10.85 -3.39
C LEU A 117 -6.93 9.88 -3.62
N ALA A 118 -6.81 8.63 -3.14
CA ALA A 118 -7.88 7.63 -3.23
C ALA A 118 -9.17 8.10 -2.55
N ILE A 119 -9.07 8.70 -1.35
CA ILE A 119 -10.22 9.29 -0.64
C ILE A 119 -10.84 10.43 -1.45
N GLY A 120 -10.03 11.31 -2.04
CA GLY A 120 -10.50 12.38 -2.92
C GLY A 120 -11.28 11.85 -4.11
N CYS A 121 -10.78 10.79 -4.76
CA CYS A 121 -11.46 10.14 -5.88
C CYS A 121 -12.79 9.49 -5.47
N ILE A 122 -12.83 8.79 -4.32
CA ILE A 122 -14.07 8.19 -3.79
C ILE A 122 -15.14 9.28 -3.59
N PHE A 123 -14.77 10.40 -2.97
CA PHE A 123 -15.70 11.51 -2.75
C PHE A 123 -16.22 12.09 -4.08
N LEU A 124 -15.33 12.33 -5.04
CA LEU A 124 -15.72 12.81 -6.37
C LEU A 124 -16.71 11.85 -7.05
N PHE A 125 -16.44 10.54 -7.07
CA PHE A 125 -17.34 9.57 -7.70
C PHE A 125 -18.69 9.41 -6.99
N CYS A 126 -18.73 9.52 -5.66
CA CYS A 126 -19.99 9.49 -4.92
C CYS A 126 -20.84 10.75 -5.14
N CYS A 127 -20.21 11.92 -5.30
CA CYS A 127 -20.93 13.19 -5.46
C CYS A 127 -21.34 13.50 -6.91
N LEU A 128 -20.65 12.92 -7.91
CA LEU A 128 -20.88 13.18 -9.33
C LEU A 128 -22.28 12.78 -9.85
N PRO A 129 -22.82 11.58 -9.57
CA PRO A 129 -24.17 11.23 -10.02
C PRO A 129 -25.24 12.12 -9.38
N LYS A 130 -25.08 12.48 -8.10
CA LYS A 130 -26.00 13.40 -7.40
C LYS A 130 -25.96 14.82 -7.98
N TYR A 131 -24.80 15.25 -8.47
CA TYR A 131 -24.64 16.55 -9.14
C TYR A 131 -25.27 16.56 -10.55
N GLU A 132 -25.16 15.45 -11.28
CA GLU A 132 -25.79 15.28 -12.60
C GLU A 132 -27.31 15.31 -12.51
N GLU A 133 -27.90 14.61 -11.54
CA GLU A 133 -29.34 14.68 -11.25
C GLU A 133 -29.80 16.11 -10.93
N HIS A 134 -29.05 16.85 -10.13
CA HIS A 134 -29.35 18.24 -9.80
C HIS A 134 -29.26 19.21 -10.99
N LEU A 135 -28.44 18.91 -11.99
CA LEU A 135 -28.34 19.71 -13.22
C LEU A 135 -29.43 19.33 -14.24
N ASN A 136 -29.79 18.06 -14.35
CA ASN A 136 -30.88 17.60 -15.22
C ASN A 136 -32.26 18.10 -14.75
N ASP A 137 -32.50 18.18 -13.44
CA ASP A 137 -33.72 18.75 -12.87
C ASP A 137 -33.87 20.25 -13.21
N LYS A 138 -32.75 20.97 -13.35
CA LYS A 138 -32.75 22.38 -13.78
C LYS A 138 -32.89 22.56 -15.30
N LYS A 139 -32.39 21.61 -16.11
CA LYS A 139 -32.46 21.64 -17.58
C LYS A 139 -33.84 21.26 -18.15
N THR A 140 -34.66 20.51 -17.42
CA THR A 140 -35.97 20.03 -17.89
C THR A 140 -37.14 21.02 -17.68
N LYS A 141 -36.88 22.21 -17.11
CA LYS A 141 -37.86 23.31 -17.01
C LYS A 141 -37.93 24.24 -18.23
N TYR A 142 -37.51 23.79 -19.40
CA TYR A 142 -37.95 24.40 -20.66
C TYR A 142 -39.12 23.60 -21.20
N PHE A 143 -40.25 23.72 -20.49
CA PHE A 143 -41.53 23.48 -21.14
C PHE A 143 -41.60 24.45 -22.32
N TYR A 144 -41.57 23.91 -23.54
CA TYR A 144 -42.15 24.57 -24.70
C TYR A 144 -43.66 24.71 -24.43
N THR A 145 -44.00 25.72 -23.65
CA THR A 145 -45.32 26.35 -23.59
C THR A 145 -45.05 27.75 -24.16
N SER A 146 -45.56 28.15 -25.31
CA SER A 146 -46.93 27.99 -25.75
C SER A 146 -47.05 28.18 -27.27
N TRP A 147 -48.17 27.67 -27.78
CA TRP A 147 -48.86 28.13 -28.99
C TRP A 147 -49.08 29.64 -29.00
#